data_AF-A0A1A8BG91-F1
#
_entry.id   AF-A0A1A8BG91-F1
#
_cell.length_a   1.000
_cell.length_b   1.000
_cell.length_c   1.000
_cell.angle_alpha   90.00
_cell.angle_beta   90.00
_cell.angle_gamma   90.00
#
_symmetry.space_group_name_H-M   'P 1'
#
loop_
_entity.id
_entity.type
_entity.pdbx_description
1 polymer ?
#
loop_
_entity_poly.entity_id
_entity_poly.type
_entity_poly.pdbx_seq_one_letter_code
_entity_poly.pdbx_strand_id
1 'polypeptide(L)'
;VQRTTKRGGGLVVISKANLKMKHLQSWSPNTSFELYLFELGHPQPQPILCAVVYRPPKYNKHFLPEFSEVLANWAARYERILLLGDFNIYIFRKTFSLRFHQPCELFEFYAVG
;
A
#
# COMPACT_ATOMS: atom_id res chain seq x y z
N VAL A 1 18.37 -15.51 5.37
CA VAL A 1 17.76 -16.83 5.10
C VAL A 1 16.76 -16.67 3.96
N GLN A 2 17.11 -17.17 2.77
CA GLN A 2 16.21 -17.23 1.62
C GLN A 2 15.10 -18.27 1.87
N ARG A 3 13.87 -18.01 1.40
CA ARG A 3 12.80 -19.02 1.37
C ARG A 3 12.74 -19.65 -0.01
N THR A 4 13.38 -20.81 -0.18
CA THR A 4 13.41 -21.56 -1.44
C THR A 4 12.15 -22.37 -1.73
N THR A 5 11.22 -22.57 -0.78
CA THR A 5 10.06 -23.46 -1.01
C THR A 5 8.84 -23.21 -0.09
N LYS A 6 8.21 -22.02 -0.12
CA LYS A 6 6.85 -21.88 0.46
C LYS A 6 5.87 -21.28 -0.56
N ARG A 7 4.84 -22.06 -0.91
CA ARG A 7 3.74 -21.73 -1.83
C ARG A 7 2.73 -20.78 -1.20
N GLY A 8 3.12 -19.55 -0.86
CA GLY A 8 2.18 -18.57 -0.31
C GLY A 8 2.72 -17.15 -0.40
N GLY A 9 1.86 -16.23 -0.86
CA GLY A 9 2.21 -14.86 -1.25
C GLY A 9 1.83 -14.59 -2.70
N GLY A 10 2.07 -13.37 -3.15
CA GLY A 10 1.75 -12.87 -4.47
C GLY A 10 0.57 -11.89 -4.44
N LEU A 11 0.76 -10.74 -5.09
CA LEU A 11 -0.31 -9.81 -5.43
C LEU A 11 -0.69 -9.95 -6.89
N VAL A 12 -1.99 -9.96 -7.17
CA VAL A 12 -2.54 -9.86 -8.53
C VAL A 12 -3.54 -8.73 -8.55
N VAL A 13 -3.38 -7.80 -9.49
CA VAL A 13 -4.36 -6.76 -9.77
C VAL A 13 -5.00 -7.06 -11.11
N ILE A 14 -6.32 -7.29 -11.08
CA ILE A 14 -7.14 -7.49 -12.26
C ILE A 14 -7.88 -6.19 -12.54
N SER A 15 -7.72 -5.64 -13.73
CA SER A 15 -8.35 -4.40 -14.15
C SER A 15 -9.12 -4.57 -15.45
N LYS A 16 -10.16 -3.75 -15.62
CA LYS A 16 -10.84 -3.64 -16.92
C LYS A 16 -9.93 -2.92 -17.90
N ALA A 17 -9.89 -3.38 -19.15
CA ALA A 17 -9.00 -2.84 -20.18
C ALA A 17 -9.23 -1.35 -20.49
N ASN A 18 -10.43 -0.83 -20.22
CA ASN A 18 -10.75 0.59 -20.40
C ASN A 18 -10.30 1.48 -19.23
N LEU A 19 -9.77 0.91 -18.15
CA LEU A 19 -9.24 1.66 -17.02
C LEU A 19 -7.84 2.18 -17.38
N LYS A 20 -7.68 3.50 -17.40
CA LYS A 20 -6.38 4.12 -17.65
C LYS A 20 -5.50 3.99 -16.41
N MET A 21 -4.66 2.96 -16.44
CA MET A 21 -3.70 2.64 -15.41
C MET A 21 -2.27 2.88 -15.90
N LYS A 22 -1.46 3.51 -15.07
CA LYS A 22 -0.01 3.55 -15.26
C LYS A 22 0.65 2.74 -14.15
N HIS A 23 1.27 1.64 -14.53
CA HIS A 23 1.99 0.79 -13.58
C HIS A 23 3.24 1.51 -13.09
N LEU A 24 3.44 1.53 -11.77
CA LEU A 24 4.67 2.03 -11.18
C LEU A 24 5.59 0.84 -10.90
N GLN A 25 6.90 1.06 -10.99
CA GLN A 25 7.90 0.00 -10.91
C GLN A 25 7.74 -0.85 -9.63
N SER A 26 8.00 -2.15 -9.77
CA SER A 26 7.89 -3.13 -8.69
C SER A 26 8.84 -2.81 -7.53
N TRP A 27 8.27 -2.76 -6.33
CA TRP A 27 8.97 -2.56 -5.06
C TRP A 27 9.94 -3.71 -4.77
N SER A 28 10.98 -3.46 -3.95
CA SER A 28 12.14 -4.34 -3.81
C SER A 28 11.78 -5.71 -3.19
N PRO A 29 12.46 -6.81 -3.61
CA PRO A 29 12.07 -8.18 -3.26
C PRO A 29 12.36 -8.62 -1.81
N ASN A 30 12.54 -7.70 -0.84
CA ASN A 30 12.94 -8.04 0.54
C ASN A 30 12.23 -7.19 1.60
N THR A 31 10.96 -6.87 1.41
CA THR A 31 10.19 -6.05 2.36
C THR A 31 9.30 -6.88 3.26
N SER A 32 8.90 -6.29 4.39
CA SER A 32 8.00 -6.91 5.36
C SER A 32 6.57 -7.12 4.86
N PHE A 33 6.23 -6.56 3.70
CA PHE A 33 4.97 -6.67 2.97
C PHE A 33 5.22 -6.76 1.47
N GLU A 34 4.24 -7.29 0.75
CA GLU A 34 4.16 -7.24 -0.71
C GLU A 34 3.39 -6.00 -1.14
N LEU A 35 3.80 -5.41 -2.26
CA LEU A 35 3.26 -4.15 -2.74
C LEU A 35 3.12 -4.15 -4.25
N TYR A 36 1.97 -3.66 -4.71
CA TYR A 36 1.73 -3.36 -6.12
C TYR A 36 1.21 -1.94 -6.26
N LEU A 37 1.92 -1.13 -7.04
CA LEU A 37 1.64 0.30 -7.22
C LEU A 37 1.18 0.61 -8.65
N PHE A 38 0.14 1.42 -8.77
CA PHE A 38 -0.29 1.98 -10.05
C PHE A 38 -1.00 3.32 -9.85
N GLU A 39 -0.99 4.14 -10.88
CA GLU A 39 -1.76 5.38 -10.93
C GLU A 39 -3.06 5.17 -11.70
N LEU A 40 -4.17 5.69 -11.16
CA LEU A 40 -5.46 5.80 -11.85
C LEU A 40 -5.71 7.22 -12.33
N GLY A 41 -6.40 7.33 -13.46
CA GLY A 41 -6.84 8.61 -14.02
C GLY A 41 -5.83 9.25 -14.97
N HIS A 42 -4.71 8.61 -15.28
CA HIS A 42 -3.76 9.13 -16.27
C HIS A 42 -4.44 9.35 -17.65
N PRO A 43 -4.16 10.42 -18.41
CA PRO A 43 -3.18 11.51 -18.19
C PRO A 43 -3.75 12.75 -17.46
N GLN A 44 -4.75 12.60 -16.58
CA GLN A 44 -5.29 13.73 -15.83
C GLN A 44 -4.21 14.39 -14.94
N PRO A 45 -4.31 15.71 -14.66
CA PRO A 45 -3.29 16.47 -13.93
C PRO A 45 -3.08 16.02 -12.48
N GLN A 46 -4.02 15.26 -11.89
CA GLN A 46 -3.91 14.73 -10.53
C GLN A 46 -4.28 13.23 -10.52
N PRO A 47 -3.35 12.32 -10.84
CA PRO A 47 -3.63 10.89 -10.75
C PRO A 47 -3.87 10.47 -9.29
N ILE A 48 -4.63 9.39 -9.10
CA ILE A 48 -4.78 8.74 -7.78
C ILE A 48 -3.71 7.64 -7.69
N LEU A 49 -2.82 7.72 -6.70
CA LEU A 49 -1.89 6.63 -6.41
C LEU A 49 -2.67 5.49 -5.76
N CYS A 50 -2.65 4.32 -6.37
CA CYS A 50 -3.23 3.11 -5.81
C CYS A 50 -2.11 2.19 -5.32
N ALA A 51 -2.18 1.81 -4.04
CA ALA A 51 -1.25 0.88 -3.43
C ALA A 51 -2.01 -0.33 -2.91
N VAL A 52 -1.77 -1.48 -3.55
CA VAL A 52 -2.28 -2.78 -3.09
C VAL A 52 -1.20 -3.40 -2.22
N VAL A 53 -1.50 -3.58 -0.94
CA VAL A 53 -0.59 -4.03 0.10
C VAL A 53 -1.05 -5.38 0.59
N TYR A 54 -0.14 -6.35 0.64
CA TYR A 54 -0.37 -7.60 1.35
C TYR A 54 0.74 -7.79 2.38
N ARG A 55 0.38 -7.71 3.66
CA ARG A 55 1.28 -8.07 4.74
C ARG A 55 1.05 -9.53 5.12
N PRO A 56 2.06 -10.40 5.08
CA PRO A 56 1.92 -11.77 5.56
C PRO A 56 1.41 -11.83 7.01
N PRO A 57 0.57 -12.81 7.38
CA PRO A 57 -0.09 -12.87 8.69
C PRO A 57 0.87 -13.04 9.87
N LYS A 58 2.09 -13.53 9.61
CA LYS A 58 3.11 -13.65 10.66
C LYS A 58 3.55 -12.27 11.12
N TYR A 59 3.49 -12.03 12.43
CA TYR A 59 4.02 -10.81 13.03
C TYR A 59 5.44 -10.49 12.55
N ASN A 60 5.62 -9.26 12.08
CA ASN A 60 6.89 -8.69 11.67
C ASN A 60 7.01 -7.29 12.28
N LYS A 61 8.01 -7.10 13.16
CA LYS A 61 8.28 -5.82 13.84
C LYS A 61 8.68 -4.69 12.89
N HIS A 62 9.18 -5.04 11.70
CA HIS A 62 9.64 -4.07 10.70
C HIS A 62 8.51 -3.51 9.84
N PHE A 63 7.31 -4.11 9.89
CA PHE A 63 6.20 -3.69 9.06
C PHE A 63 5.78 -2.24 9.25
N LEU A 64 5.46 -1.83 10.49
CA LEU A 64 4.97 -0.48 10.72
C LEU A 64 6.01 0.60 10.38
N PRO A 65 7.29 0.48 10.78
CA PRO A 65 8.31 1.44 10.37
C PRO A 65 8.49 1.51 8.84
N GLU A 66 8.68 0.38 8.17
CA GLU A 66 8.86 0.34 6.71
C GLU A 66 7.65 0.92 5.97
N PHE A 67 6.44 0.51 6.37
CA PHE A 67 5.20 0.99 5.75
C PHE A 67 4.99 2.49 5.98
N SER A 68 5.34 3.00 7.17
CA SER A 68 5.20 4.42 7.49
C SER A 68 6.14 5.32 6.70
N GLU A 69 7.39 4.90 6.51
CA GLU A 69 8.37 5.62 5.70
C GLU A 69 7.93 5.69 4.23
N VAL A 70 7.46 4.56 3.71
CA VAL A 70 6.96 4.46 2.34
C VAL A 70 5.73 5.35 2.14
N LEU A 71 4.79 5.33 3.07
CA LEU A 71 3.59 6.14 2.97
C LEU A 71 3.90 7.64 3.08
N ALA A 72 4.84 8.04 3.95
CA ALA A 72 5.28 9.43 4.04
C ALA A 72 5.88 9.92 2.71
N ASN A 73 6.67 9.07 2.04
CA ASN A 73 7.21 9.38 0.71
C ASN A 73 6.11 9.53 -0.36
N TRP A 74 5.02 8.76 -0.27
CA TRP A 74 3.88 8.89 -1.19
C TRP A 74 3.05 10.13 -0.88
N ALA A 75 2.76 10.39 0.39
CA ALA A 75 2.05 11.58 0.86
C ALA A 75 2.72 12.87 0.39
N ALA A 76 4.06 12.91 0.38
CA ALA A 76 4.80 14.07 -0.11
C ALA A 76 4.68 14.31 -1.64
N ARG A 77 4.19 13.32 -2.40
CA ARG A 77 4.21 13.32 -3.89
C ARG A 77 2.81 13.28 -4.51
N TYR A 78 1.82 12.80 -3.78
CA TYR A 78 0.46 12.55 -4.27
C TYR A 78 -0.56 13.15 -3.32
N GLU A 79 -1.44 13.98 -3.87
CA GLU A 79 -2.60 14.53 -3.14
C GLU A 79 -3.66 13.46 -2.84
N ARG A 80 -3.71 12.38 -3.62
CA ARG A 80 -4.71 11.31 -3.49
C ARG A 80 -4.05 9.94 -3.50
N ILE A 81 -4.24 9.21 -2.41
CA ILE A 81 -3.71 7.86 -2.22
C ILE A 81 -4.87 6.93 -1.84
N LEU A 82 -5.01 5.83 -2.58
CA LEU A 82 -5.93 4.74 -2.30
C LEU A 82 -5.13 3.53 -1.81
N LEU A 83 -5.28 3.18 -0.53
CA LEU A 83 -4.67 1.99 0.07
C LEU A 83 -5.66 0.83 0.02
N LEU A 84 -5.24 -0.31 -0.52
CA LEU A 84 -6.05 -1.51 -0.68
C LEU A 84 -5.29 -2.74 -0.18
N GLY A 85 -6.01 -3.80 0.15
CA GLY A 85 -5.44 -5.12 0.40
C GLY A 85 -5.50 -5.57 1.86
N ASP A 86 -4.83 -6.67 2.15
CA ASP A 86 -4.90 -7.35 3.44
C ASP A 86 -3.65 -7.07 4.28
N PHE A 87 -3.84 -6.27 5.32
CA PHE A 87 -2.81 -5.91 6.27
C PHE A 87 -2.60 -6.98 7.35
N ASN A 88 -3.51 -7.95 7.51
CA ASN A 88 -3.46 -8.94 8.60
C ASN A 88 -3.21 -8.31 9.98
N ILE A 89 -3.79 -7.14 10.23
CA ILE A 89 -3.75 -6.43 11.52
C ILE A 89 -5.18 -6.40 12.05
N TYR A 90 -5.36 -6.77 13.32
CA TYR A 90 -6.65 -6.69 13.98
C TYR A 90 -6.92 -5.23 14.41
N ILE A 91 -7.87 -4.56 13.74
CA ILE A 91 -8.15 -3.12 13.88
C ILE A 91 -9.24 -2.82 14.94
N PHE A 92 -9.59 -3.76 15.82
CA PHE A 92 -10.56 -3.50 16.88
C PHE A 92 -9.92 -2.85 18.12
N ARG A 93 -9.61 -1.56 17.98
CA ARG A 93 -9.75 -0.54 19.02
C ARG A 93 -10.30 0.72 18.32
N LYS A 94 -11.39 1.28 18.84
CA LYS A 94 -12.18 2.37 18.24
C LYS A 94 -11.26 3.41 17.58
N THR A 95 -11.44 3.58 16.27
CA THR A 95 -10.73 4.54 15.41
C THR A 95 -9.22 4.29 15.30
N PHE A 96 -8.82 3.50 14.31
CA PHE A 96 -7.43 3.46 13.86
C PHE A 96 -7.14 4.73 13.06
N SER A 97 -6.91 5.83 13.78
CA SER A 97 -6.21 6.97 13.22
C SER A 97 -4.74 6.57 13.16
N LEU A 98 -4.27 6.17 11.99
CA LEU A 98 -2.85 6.22 11.71
C LEU A 98 -2.47 7.71 11.70
N ARG A 99 -2.06 8.23 12.86
CA ARG A 99 -1.43 9.55 12.92
C ARG A 99 -0.01 9.40 12.40
N PHE A 100 0.14 9.55 11.09
CA PHE A 100 1.43 9.87 10.51
C PHE A 100 1.77 11.29 10.94
N HIS A 101 2.79 11.45 11.77
CA HIS A 101 3.24 12.76 12.22
C HIS A 101 4.09 13.37 11.10
N GLN A 102 3.41 13.89 10.08
CA GLN A 102 3.98 14.86 9.14
C GLN A 102 3.14 16.16 9.24
N PRO A 103 3.74 17.35 9.07
CA PRO A 103 3.15 18.60 9.55
C PRO A 103 1.84 19.03 8.88
N CYS A 104 1.38 18.38 7.83
CA CYS A 104 0.17 18.75 7.12
C CYS A 104 -0.52 17.48 6.59
N GLU A 105 -1.85 17.45 6.69
CA GLU A 105 -2.78 16.48 6.09
C GLU A 105 -3.21 15.28 6.96
N LEU A 106 -4.52 15.25 7.21
CA LEU A 106 -5.25 14.14 7.79
C LEU A 106 -5.53 13.15 6.65
N PHE A 107 -4.86 11.99 6.64
CA PHE A 107 -5.13 10.96 5.64
C PHE A 107 -6.39 10.17 6.02
N GLU A 108 -7.41 10.19 5.16
CA GLU A 108 -8.57 9.31 5.28
C GLU A 108 -8.29 8.01 4.50
N PHE A 109 -8.15 6.90 5.23
CA PHE A 109 -7.86 5.60 4.65
C PHE A 109 -9.14 4.81 4.46
N TYR A 110 -9.50 4.53 3.20
CA TYR A 110 -10.57 3.60 2.86
C TYR A 110 -9.98 2.19 2.75
N ALA A 111 -9.88 1.49 3.87
CA ALA A 111 -9.58 0.06 3.86
C ALA A 111 -10.85 -0.70 3.46
N VAL A 112 -10.89 -1.25 2.24
CA VAL A 112 -11.94 -2.18 1.82
C VAL A 112 -11.52 -3.57 2.31
N GLY A 113 -12.17 -4.05 3.37
CA GLY A 113 -12.01 -5.40 3.93
C GLY A 113 -13.01 -6.39 3.35
#